data_AF-A0A6P1BMZ0-F1
#
_entry.id   AF-A0A6P1BMZ0-F1
#
_cell.length_a   1.000
_cell.length_b   1.000
_cell.length_c   1.000
_cell.angle_alpha   90.00
_cell.angle_beta   90.00
_cell.angle_gamma   90.00
#
_symmetry.space_group_name_H-M   'P 1'
#
loop_
_entity.id
_entity.type
_entity.pdbx_description
1 polymer ?
#
loop_
_entity_poly.entity_id
_entity_poly.type
_entity_poly.pdbx_seq_one_letter_code
_entity_poly.pdbx_strand_id
1 'polypeptide(L)'
;MFGRRVVFGKKQEASGEFKEAERPAPGADGAAPAFHKKQWDDPRIGSMLRDAGFAPDDAASIVATADNRLAVFAAANKRLQERTETFNRDMTARHGHCHAIPLLVIDQNIWDGPHGGFLYGQMDLIGYDEWNVIMLAGDPQTTESCGLAGHPGFLPAVTQIMIEHVTEWKARHNALLETFGIAATGGRDIPHEQYEMEKDTLRREIIDKAGWMKPRIIDDLLRKG
;
A
#
# COMPACT_ATOMS: atom_id res chain seq x y z
N MET A 1 -55.35 5.60 -42.47
CA MET A 1 -55.17 6.12 -41.11
C MET A 1 -55.51 5.04 -40.11
N PHE A 2 -54.58 4.83 -39.17
CA PHE A 2 -54.57 4.15 -37.87
C PHE A 2 -55.77 3.30 -37.40
N GLY A 3 -55.44 2.12 -36.86
CA GLY A 3 -56.18 1.56 -35.73
C GLY A 3 -56.17 0.04 -35.57
N ARG A 4 -55.07 -0.57 -35.12
CA ARG A 4 -55.09 -1.85 -34.38
C ARG A 4 -53.72 -2.21 -33.78
N ARG A 5 -53.64 -2.32 -32.44
CA ARG A 5 -52.90 -3.37 -31.70
C ARG A 5 -53.17 -3.21 -30.20
N VAL A 6 -53.83 -4.16 -29.54
CA VAL A 6 -53.38 -5.47 -29.00
C VAL A 6 -53.14 -5.36 -27.49
N VAL A 7 -53.79 -6.31 -26.81
CA VAL A 7 -53.95 -6.54 -25.38
C VAL A 7 -52.61 -6.76 -24.67
N PHE A 8 -52.54 -6.24 -23.44
CA PHE A 8 -51.50 -6.44 -22.43
C PHE A 8 -51.09 -7.92 -22.28
N GLY A 9 -49.81 -8.21 -22.57
CA GLY A 9 -49.14 -9.45 -22.23
C GLY A 9 -48.14 -9.23 -21.09
N LYS A 10 -48.22 -10.11 -20.07
CA LYS A 10 -47.37 -10.16 -18.87
C LYS A 10 -45.87 -10.05 -19.20
N LYS A 11 -45.17 -9.19 -18.46
CA LYS A 11 -43.70 -9.15 -18.39
C LYS A 11 -43.24 -10.42 -17.67
N GLN A 12 -42.54 -11.30 -18.38
CA GLN A 12 -41.74 -12.36 -17.75
C GLN A 12 -40.61 -11.69 -16.97
N GLU A 13 -40.55 -11.96 -15.67
CA GLU A 13 -39.40 -11.66 -14.82
C GLU A 13 -38.21 -12.46 -15.35
N ALA A 14 -37.26 -11.78 -15.98
CA ALA A 14 -35.90 -12.27 -16.08
C ALA A 14 -35.31 -12.20 -14.67
N SER A 15 -35.21 -13.37 -14.05
CA SER A 15 -34.62 -13.59 -12.75
C SER A 15 -33.13 -13.26 -12.77
N GLY A 16 -32.71 -12.43 -11.81
CA GLY A 16 -31.31 -12.31 -11.40
C GLY A 16 -30.59 -11.02 -11.81
N GLU A 17 -31.20 -9.86 -11.60
CA GLU A 17 -30.44 -8.64 -11.34
C GLU A 17 -29.43 -8.92 -10.21
N PHE A 18 -28.14 -9.03 -10.55
CA PHE A 18 -27.07 -8.88 -9.57
C PHE A 18 -27.09 -7.42 -9.13
N LYS A 19 -27.87 -7.15 -8.10
CA LYS A 19 -27.73 -5.93 -7.31
C LYS A 19 -26.27 -5.83 -6.87
N GLU A 20 -25.68 -4.70 -7.24
CA GLU A 20 -24.62 -3.98 -6.55
C GLU A 20 -24.00 -4.77 -5.40
N ALA A 21 -22.80 -5.32 -5.66
CA ALA A 21 -22.08 -6.23 -4.79
C ALA A 21 -21.96 -5.71 -3.35
N GLU A 22 -22.88 -6.15 -2.48
CA GLU A 22 -22.77 -6.01 -1.04
C GLU A 22 -21.51 -6.75 -0.57
N ARG A 23 -20.64 -6.02 0.13
CA ARG A 23 -19.43 -6.58 0.74
C ARG A 23 -19.82 -7.75 1.66
N PRO A 24 -19.08 -8.88 1.64
CA PRO A 24 -19.32 -9.98 2.56
C PRO A 24 -19.27 -9.49 4.01
N ALA A 25 -20.26 -9.92 4.80
CA ALA A 25 -20.33 -9.60 6.22
C ALA A 25 -19.10 -10.19 6.93
N PRO A 26 -18.45 -9.45 7.85
CA PRO A 26 -17.36 -9.97 8.65
C PRO A 26 -17.78 -11.22 9.41
N GLY A 27 -16.90 -12.23 9.47
CA GLY A 27 -17.07 -13.39 10.34
C GLY A 27 -16.94 -13.02 11.83
N ALA A 28 -17.10 -14.02 12.71
CA ALA A 28 -17.01 -13.85 14.17
C ALA A 28 -15.66 -13.24 14.64
N ASP A 29 -14.65 -13.30 13.77
CA ASP A 29 -13.26 -12.89 14.02
C ASP A 29 -12.96 -11.50 13.39
N GLY A 30 -13.97 -10.83 12.82
CA GLY A 30 -13.84 -9.53 12.17
C GLY A 30 -13.24 -9.57 10.76
N ALA A 31 -12.76 -10.73 10.30
CA ALA A 31 -12.28 -10.92 8.93
C ALA A 31 -13.45 -11.08 7.95
N ALA A 32 -13.45 -10.29 6.86
CA ALA A 32 -14.38 -10.47 5.76
C ALA A 32 -13.76 -11.43 4.72
N PRO A 33 -14.36 -12.61 4.49
CA PRO A 33 -13.84 -13.55 3.51
C PRO A 33 -13.93 -12.96 2.08
N ALA A 34 -12.92 -13.20 1.25
CA ALA A 34 -12.85 -12.70 -0.13
C ALA A 34 -13.99 -13.24 -1.01
N PHE A 35 -14.56 -14.39 -0.66
CA PHE A 35 -15.68 -15.03 -1.37
C PHE A 35 -16.84 -15.27 -0.42
N HIS A 36 -18.06 -15.02 -0.89
CA HIS A 36 -19.28 -15.29 -0.13
C HIS A 36 -19.48 -16.80 0.06
N LYS A 37 -20.07 -17.21 1.19
CA LYS A 37 -20.42 -18.61 1.45
C LYS A 37 -21.28 -19.22 0.33
N LYS A 38 -22.18 -18.43 -0.27
CA LYS A 38 -23.00 -18.86 -1.43
C LYS A 38 -22.17 -19.19 -2.68
N GLN A 39 -20.99 -18.59 -2.85
CA GLN A 39 -20.07 -18.90 -3.97
C GLN A 39 -19.27 -20.17 -3.68
N TRP A 40 -18.95 -20.44 -2.42
CA TRP A 40 -18.35 -21.71 -1.98
C TRP A 40 -19.30 -22.91 -2.05
N ASP A 41 -20.56 -22.67 -1.70
CA ASP A 41 -21.63 -23.69 -1.70
C ASP A 41 -22.18 -23.97 -3.12
N ASP A 42 -21.87 -23.11 -4.10
CA ASP A 42 -22.24 -23.36 -5.49
C ASP A 42 -21.38 -24.51 -6.08
N PRO A 43 -21.98 -25.57 -6.64
CA PRO A 43 -21.23 -26.74 -7.11
C PRO A 43 -20.23 -26.46 -8.23
N ARG A 44 -20.47 -25.41 -9.03
CA ARG A 44 -19.61 -25.05 -10.17
C ARG A 44 -18.56 -24.05 -9.73
N ILE A 45 -18.95 -23.02 -8.99
CA ILE A 45 -18.04 -21.97 -8.55
C ILE A 45 -17.13 -22.49 -7.44
N GLY A 46 -17.68 -23.19 -6.45
CA GLY A 46 -16.93 -23.78 -5.35
C GLY A 46 -15.94 -24.87 -5.79
N SER A 47 -16.26 -25.67 -6.81
CA SER A 47 -15.29 -26.63 -7.37
C SER A 47 -14.17 -25.91 -8.12
N MET A 48 -14.49 -24.91 -8.94
CA MET A 48 -13.47 -24.09 -9.63
C MET A 48 -12.53 -23.38 -8.64
N LEU A 49 -13.04 -22.86 -7.52
CA LEU A 49 -12.22 -22.22 -6.49
C LEU A 49 -11.24 -23.22 -5.82
N ARG A 50 -11.70 -24.46 -5.55
CA ARG A 50 -10.84 -25.53 -5.00
C ARG A 50 -9.81 -26.01 -6.01
N ASP A 51 -10.20 -26.15 -7.27
CA ASP A 51 -9.32 -26.60 -8.36
C ASP A 51 -8.23 -25.56 -8.67
N ALA A 52 -8.51 -24.28 -8.42
CA ALA A 52 -7.56 -23.18 -8.51
C ALA A 52 -6.69 -23.01 -7.24
N GLY A 53 -6.80 -23.93 -6.27
CA GLY A 53 -5.95 -23.96 -5.07
C GLY A 53 -6.36 -23.02 -3.93
N PHE A 54 -7.52 -22.36 -4.04
CA PHE A 54 -8.03 -21.52 -2.95
C PHE A 54 -8.69 -22.39 -1.87
N ALA A 55 -8.50 -22.02 -0.60
CA ALA A 55 -9.24 -22.59 0.52
C ALA A 55 -10.21 -21.56 1.14
N PRO A 56 -11.39 -21.99 1.64
CA PRO A 56 -12.37 -21.10 2.26
C PRO A 56 -11.83 -20.33 3.48
N ASP A 57 -10.85 -20.91 4.18
CA ASP A 57 -10.19 -20.33 5.36
C ASP A 57 -8.73 -19.94 5.08
N ASP A 58 -8.35 -19.78 3.80
CA ASP A 58 -6.98 -19.40 3.46
C ASP A 58 -6.70 -17.97 3.94
N ALA A 59 -5.59 -17.75 4.64
CA ALA A 59 -5.22 -16.43 5.14
C ALA A 59 -5.03 -15.43 3.98
N ALA A 60 -4.69 -15.93 2.78
CA ALA A 60 -4.62 -15.16 1.53
C ALA A 60 -5.99 -14.73 0.99
N SER A 61 -7.08 -15.37 1.41
CA SER A 61 -8.47 -15.04 1.07
C SER A 61 -9.10 -14.04 2.04
N ILE A 62 -8.32 -13.47 2.97
CA ILE A 62 -8.80 -12.44 3.90
C ILE A 62 -8.40 -11.08 3.35
N VAL A 63 -9.39 -10.31 2.88
CA VAL A 63 -9.16 -8.90 2.55
C VAL A 63 -8.82 -8.18 3.85
N ALA A 64 -7.60 -7.64 3.96
CA ALA A 64 -7.21 -6.83 5.12
C ALA A 64 -8.25 -5.73 5.36
N THR A 65 -8.95 -5.82 6.48
CA THR A 65 -9.93 -4.82 6.91
C THR A 65 -9.24 -3.49 7.18
N ALA A 66 -9.98 -2.38 7.12
CA ALA A 66 -9.44 -1.07 7.43
C ALA A 66 -8.77 -1.03 8.82
N ASP A 67 -9.34 -1.74 9.78
CA ASP A 67 -8.79 -1.88 11.14
C ASP A 67 -7.44 -2.61 11.17
N ASN A 68 -7.28 -3.64 10.33
CA ASN A 68 -6.00 -4.36 10.22
C ASN A 68 -4.90 -3.46 9.62
N ARG A 69 -5.24 -2.58 8.67
CA ARG A 69 -4.28 -1.62 8.09
C ARG A 69 -3.79 -0.61 9.12
N LEU A 70 -4.71 -0.05 9.91
CA LEU A 70 -4.36 0.87 11.00
C LEU A 70 -3.46 0.19 12.04
N ALA A 71 -3.73 -1.08 12.37
CA ALA A 71 -2.89 -1.84 13.29
C ALA A 71 -1.47 -2.08 12.72
N VAL A 72 -1.34 -2.40 11.43
CA VAL A 72 -0.03 -2.57 10.78
C VAL A 72 0.77 -1.27 10.80
N PHE A 73 0.15 -0.13 10.45
CA PHE A 73 0.81 1.17 10.51
C PHE A 73 1.18 1.59 11.94
N ALA A 74 0.29 1.37 12.91
CA ALA A 74 0.57 1.65 14.31
C ALA A 74 1.75 0.80 14.84
N ALA A 75 1.78 -0.49 14.50
CA ALA A 75 2.88 -1.37 14.85
C ALA A 75 4.20 -0.94 14.18
N ALA A 76 4.15 -0.53 12.91
CA ALA A 76 5.33 -0.04 12.19
C ALA A 76 5.86 1.29 12.76
N ASN A 77 4.97 2.22 13.08
CA ASN A 77 5.35 3.47 13.75
C ASN A 77 5.96 3.20 15.12
N LYS A 78 5.39 2.26 15.90
CA LYS A 78 5.97 1.84 17.18
C LYS A 78 7.39 1.28 17.00
N ARG A 79 7.61 0.40 16.01
CA ARG A 79 8.96 -0.11 15.70
C ARG A 79 9.93 1.01 15.32
N LEU A 80 9.48 2.03 14.59
CA LEU A 80 10.31 3.20 14.27
C LEU A 80 10.66 4.02 15.53
N GLN A 81 9.71 4.21 16.45
CA GLN A 81 9.95 4.87 17.73
C GLN A 81 10.97 4.10 18.57
N GLU A 82 10.80 2.78 18.70
CA GLU A 82 11.74 1.90 19.44
C GLU A 82 13.15 1.93 18.83
N ARG A 83 13.27 1.94 17.49
CA ARG A 83 14.55 2.11 16.78
C ARG A 83 15.17 3.48 17.05
N THR A 84 14.36 4.54 17.02
CA THR A 84 14.79 5.92 17.28
C THR A 84 15.32 6.06 18.71
N GLU A 85 14.59 5.53 19.69
CA GLU A 85 15.02 5.52 21.08
C GLU A 85 16.31 4.72 21.28
N THR A 86 16.42 3.55 20.64
CA THR A 86 17.64 2.73 20.69
C THR A 86 18.83 3.47 20.11
N PHE A 87 18.67 4.06 18.93
CA PHE A 87 19.69 4.91 18.31
C PHE A 87 20.13 6.05 19.22
N ASN A 88 19.18 6.77 19.83
CA ASN A 88 19.48 7.88 20.73
C ASN A 88 20.19 7.43 22.00
N ARG A 89 19.79 6.29 22.60
CA ARG A 89 20.50 5.73 23.76
C ARG A 89 21.93 5.37 23.43
N ASP A 90 22.15 4.66 22.32
CA ASP A 90 23.48 4.22 21.91
C ASP A 90 24.41 5.39 21.56
N MET A 91 23.88 6.39 20.86
CA MET A 91 24.63 7.60 20.51
C MET A 91 24.89 8.49 21.72
N THR A 92 23.92 8.64 22.64
CA THR A 92 24.12 9.37 23.90
C THR A 92 25.21 8.72 24.74
N ALA A 93 25.26 7.39 24.82
CA ALA A 93 26.31 6.69 25.55
C ALA A 93 27.73 6.95 24.98
N ARG A 94 27.83 7.24 23.68
CA ARG A 94 29.10 7.51 22.99
C ARG A 94 29.49 8.99 22.98
N HIS A 95 28.51 9.88 22.81
CA HIS A 95 28.70 11.30 22.50
C HIS A 95 28.19 12.24 23.60
N GLY A 96 27.66 11.71 24.71
CA GLY A 96 27.15 12.45 25.86
C GLY A 96 25.74 13.02 25.67
N HIS A 97 25.37 13.41 24.44
CA HIS A 97 24.03 13.87 24.07
C HIS A 97 23.71 13.45 22.64
N CYS A 98 22.52 12.92 22.42
CA CYS A 98 21.95 12.68 21.08
C CYS A 98 20.42 12.80 21.10
N HIS A 99 19.89 13.70 20.29
CA HIS A 99 18.48 13.81 19.97
C HIS A 99 18.29 13.70 18.45
N ALA A 100 18.30 12.47 17.94
CA ALA A 100 17.96 12.18 16.56
C ALA A 100 16.47 11.92 16.40
N ILE A 101 15.91 12.42 15.30
CA ILE A 101 14.51 12.27 14.91
C ILE A 101 14.41 11.77 13.46
N PRO A 102 13.40 10.94 13.14
CA PRO A 102 13.26 10.38 11.80
C PRO A 102 12.67 11.39 10.82
N LEU A 103 13.22 11.40 9.61
CA LEU A 103 12.64 12.04 8.42
C LEU A 103 12.24 10.95 7.42
N LEU A 104 11.04 11.04 6.86
CA LEU A 104 10.58 10.16 5.78
C LEU A 104 10.99 10.73 4.41
N VAL A 105 11.56 9.89 3.54
CA VAL A 105 11.91 10.28 2.16
C VAL A 105 10.66 10.44 1.30
N ILE A 106 9.80 9.41 1.30
CA ILE A 106 8.42 9.52 0.89
C ILE A 106 7.65 10.03 2.10
N ASP A 107 7.37 11.32 2.06
CA ASP A 107 6.74 12.08 3.14
C ASP A 107 5.36 11.53 3.54
N GLN A 108 4.99 11.72 4.81
CA GLN A 108 3.71 11.27 5.38
C GLN A 108 2.52 11.79 4.57
N ASN A 109 2.58 13.01 4.01
CA ASN A 109 1.48 13.56 3.20
C ASN A 109 1.23 12.76 1.91
N ILE A 110 2.23 12.06 1.38
CA ILE A 110 2.08 11.19 0.21
C ILE A 110 1.38 9.89 0.63
N TRP A 111 1.74 9.36 1.80
CA TRP A 111 1.14 8.17 2.40
C TRP A 111 -0.32 8.39 2.83
N ASP A 112 -0.63 9.55 3.40
CA ASP A 112 -2.00 9.90 3.81
C ASP A 112 -2.84 10.44 2.63
N GLY A 113 -2.18 10.75 1.52
CA GLY A 113 -2.78 11.33 0.33
C GLY A 113 -3.34 10.31 -0.68
N PRO A 114 -3.66 10.76 -1.90
CA PRO A 114 -4.26 9.94 -2.97
C PRO A 114 -3.41 8.75 -3.46
N HIS A 115 -2.15 8.68 -3.04
CA HIS A 115 -1.21 7.64 -3.42
C HIS A 115 -0.98 6.58 -2.34
N GLY A 116 -1.42 6.81 -1.10
CA GLY A 116 -1.25 5.87 0.01
C GLY A 116 -1.81 4.48 -0.27
N GLY A 117 -3.00 4.41 -0.86
CA GLY A 117 -3.63 3.14 -1.22
C GLY A 117 -2.84 2.34 -2.27
N PHE A 118 -2.11 3.01 -3.17
CA PHE A 118 -1.20 2.35 -4.10
C PHE A 118 0.05 1.83 -3.38
N LEU A 119 0.72 2.70 -2.62
CA LEU A 119 1.98 2.35 -1.94
C LEU A 119 1.79 1.21 -0.94
N TYR A 120 0.79 1.31 -0.06
CA TYR A 120 0.53 0.26 0.92
C TYR A 120 -0.33 -0.86 0.34
N GLY A 121 -1.49 -0.53 -0.21
CA GLY A 121 -2.50 -1.53 -0.56
C GLY A 121 -2.16 -2.36 -1.78
N GLN A 122 -1.38 -1.83 -2.72
CA GLN A 122 -1.04 -2.51 -3.96
C GLN A 122 0.43 -2.95 -3.99
N MET A 123 1.36 -2.14 -3.47
CA MET A 123 2.80 -2.48 -3.41
C MET A 123 3.23 -3.12 -2.08
N ASP A 124 2.33 -3.21 -1.09
CA ASP A 124 2.63 -3.79 0.24
C ASP A 124 3.83 -3.10 0.94
N LEU A 125 3.99 -1.80 0.71
CA LEU A 125 5.06 -1.01 1.32
C LEU A 125 4.60 -0.35 2.63
N ILE A 126 5.50 -0.34 3.61
CA ILE A 126 5.29 0.33 4.89
C ILE A 126 6.20 1.56 4.98
N GLY A 127 5.60 2.75 5.10
CA GLY A 127 6.34 4.02 5.09
C GLY A 127 7.32 4.24 6.26
N TYR A 128 7.17 3.50 7.36
CA TYR A 128 8.06 3.59 8.54
C TYR A 128 9.23 2.60 8.53
N ASP A 129 9.32 1.77 7.49
CA ASP A 129 10.42 0.82 7.34
C ASP A 129 11.74 1.55 7.04
N GLU A 130 12.86 0.88 7.32
CA GLU A 130 14.19 1.46 7.26
C GLU A 130 14.48 2.09 5.90
N TRP A 131 14.07 1.49 4.78
CA TRP A 131 14.34 1.99 3.44
C TRP A 131 13.79 3.41 3.18
N ASN A 132 12.77 3.86 3.92
CA ASN A 132 12.15 5.17 3.75
C ASN A 132 12.60 6.20 4.81
N VAL A 133 13.40 5.81 5.81
CA VAL A 133 13.72 6.66 6.97
C VAL A 133 15.18 7.14 6.96
N ILE A 134 15.38 8.42 7.30
CA ILE A 134 16.70 9.01 7.61
C ILE A 134 16.67 9.48 9.07
N MET A 135 17.71 9.17 9.84
CA MET A 135 17.89 9.73 11.19
C MET A 135 18.65 11.06 11.09
N LEU A 136 18.05 12.14 11.57
CA LEU A 136 18.60 13.50 11.51
C LEU A 136 18.65 14.13 12.91
N ALA A 137 19.51 15.12 13.10
CA ALA A 137 19.60 15.85 14.36
C ALA A 137 18.35 16.72 14.59
N GLY A 138 17.66 16.53 15.71
CA GLY A 138 16.54 17.37 16.14
C GLY A 138 16.97 18.68 16.81
N ASP A 139 18.25 18.81 17.19
CA ASP A 139 18.82 20.02 17.77
C ASP A 139 20.27 20.29 17.28
N PRO A 140 20.77 21.54 17.39
CA PRO A 140 22.14 21.88 16.98
C PRO A 140 23.22 21.10 17.73
N GLN A 141 23.01 20.82 19.02
CA GLN A 141 23.98 20.08 19.83
C GLN A 141 24.23 18.67 19.28
N THR A 142 23.18 18.00 18.79
CA THR A 142 23.25 16.68 18.17
C THR A 142 23.97 16.71 16.83
N THR A 143 23.85 17.82 16.08
CA THR A 143 24.62 18.02 14.84
C THR A 143 26.12 18.03 15.14
N GLU A 144 26.53 18.78 16.16
CA GLU A 144 27.93 18.90 16.57
C GLU A 144 28.46 17.62 17.23
N SER A 145 27.70 17.01 18.14
CA SER A 145 28.18 15.87 18.94
C SER A 145 28.15 14.54 18.18
N CYS A 146 27.11 14.32 17.38
CA CYS A 146 26.83 13.04 16.70
C CYS A 146 27.12 13.06 15.20
N GLY A 147 27.46 14.22 14.63
CA GLY A 147 27.77 14.36 13.20
C GLY A 147 26.58 14.11 12.27
N LEU A 148 25.35 14.27 12.78
CA LEU A 148 24.13 14.12 11.99
C LEU A 148 23.74 15.44 11.33
N ALA A 149 23.18 15.40 10.13
CA ALA A 149 22.62 16.60 9.50
C ALA A 149 21.38 17.08 10.28
N GLY A 150 21.19 18.40 10.36
CA GLY A 150 20.03 19.02 11.00
C GLY A 150 18.71 18.65 10.33
N HIS A 151 17.68 18.35 11.12
CA HIS A 151 16.36 18.01 10.61
C HIS A 151 15.68 19.27 10.02
N PRO A 152 15.28 19.26 8.73
CA PRO A 152 14.73 20.45 8.06
C PRO A 152 13.28 20.76 8.43
N GLY A 153 12.64 19.89 9.20
CA GLY A 153 11.20 19.93 9.47
C GLY A 153 10.41 19.35 8.30
N PHE A 154 10.48 20.00 7.13
CA PHE A 154 9.81 19.57 5.91
C PHE A 154 10.69 19.85 4.67
N LEU A 155 10.63 18.99 3.66
CA LEU A 155 11.39 19.11 2.42
C LEU A 155 10.47 19.25 1.19
N PRO A 156 9.89 20.44 0.93
CA PRO A 156 8.93 20.62 -0.17
C PRO A 156 9.42 20.14 -1.53
N ALA A 157 10.69 20.42 -1.86
CA ALA A 157 11.28 20.04 -3.14
C ALA A 157 11.42 18.52 -3.29
N VAL A 158 11.79 17.82 -2.21
CA VAL A 158 11.89 16.35 -2.20
C VAL A 158 10.49 15.74 -2.27
N THR A 159 9.53 16.27 -1.50
CA THR A 159 8.14 15.82 -1.54
C THR A 159 7.55 15.95 -2.94
N GLN A 160 7.79 17.06 -3.64
CA GLN A 160 7.34 17.25 -5.01
C GLN A 160 7.95 16.21 -5.97
N ILE A 161 9.26 15.98 -5.90
CA ILE A 161 9.94 14.96 -6.72
C ILE A 161 9.37 13.56 -6.44
N MET A 162 9.09 13.23 -5.17
CA MET A 162 8.52 11.94 -4.82
C MET A 162 7.06 11.81 -5.27
N ILE A 163 6.26 12.87 -5.26
CA ILE A 163 4.90 12.87 -5.83
C ILE A 163 4.92 12.54 -7.33
N GLU A 164 5.85 13.15 -8.07
CA GLU A 164 6.01 12.90 -9.51
C GLU A 164 6.32 11.42 -9.77
N HIS A 165 7.34 10.88 -9.09
CA HIS A 165 7.68 9.46 -9.22
C HIS A 165 6.55 8.52 -8.81
N VAL A 166 5.88 8.78 -7.69
CA VAL A 166 4.77 7.94 -7.23
C VAL A 166 3.59 7.99 -8.19
N THR A 167 3.36 9.13 -8.85
CA THR A 167 2.35 9.25 -9.92
C THR A 167 2.72 8.38 -11.13
N GLU A 168 3.98 8.42 -11.56
CA GLU A 168 4.48 7.61 -12.68
C GLU A 168 4.43 6.12 -12.37
N TRP A 169 4.88 5.70 -11.18
CA TRP A 169 4.81 4.30 -10.75
C TRP A 169 3.37 3.79 -10.65
N LYS A 170 2.45 4.61 -10.13
CA LYS A 170 1.03 4.26 -10.09
C LYS A 170 0.45 4.10 -11.49
N ALA A 171 0.82 4.97 -12.43
CA ALA A 171 0.39 4.85 -13.82
C ALA A 171 0.93 3.58 -14.48
N ARG A 172 2.21 3.24 -14.26
CA ARG A 172 2.80 1.97 -14.73
C ARG A 172 2.10 0.75 -14.14
N HIS A 173 1.82 0.77 -12.84
CA HIS A 173 1.08 -0.32 -12.19
C HIS A 173 -0.32 -0.49 -12.78
N ASN A 174 -1.05 0.60 -13.02
CA ASN A 174 -2.36 0.53 -13.66
C ASN A 174 -2.27 -0.05 -15.08
N ALA A 175 -1.25 0.32 -15.86
CA ALA A 175 -1.01 -0.27 -17.17
C ALA A 175 -0.67 -1.77 -17.10
N LEU A 176 0.04 -2.23 -16.06
CA LEU A 176 0.25 -3.66 -15.82
C LEU A 176 -1.08 -4.37 -15.54
N LEU A 177 -1.94 -3.81 -14.70
CA LEU A 177 -3.28 -4.38 -14.43
C LEU A 177 -4.12 -4.52 -15.70
N GLU A 178 -4.07 -3.53 -16.59
CA GLU A 178 -4.75 -3.57 -17.90
C GLU A 178 -4.14 -4.64 -18.82
N THR A 179 -2.80 -4.71 -18.89
CA THR A 179 -2.06 -5.63 -19.76
C THR A 179 -2.32 -7.09 -19.38
N PHE A 180 -2.33 -7.40 -18.09
CA PHE A 180 -2.51 -8.76 -17.57
C PHE A 180 -3.98 -9.14 -17.32
N GLY A 181 -4.95 -8.31 -17.73
CA GLY A 181 -6.37 -8.65 -17.67
C GLY A 181 -6.93 -8.78 -16.24
N ILE A 182 -6.24 -8.24 -15.23
CA ILE A 182 -6.71 -8.19 -13.83
C ILE A 182 -7.80 -7.11 -13.66
N ALA A 183 -8.18 -6.42 -14.74
CA ALA A 183 -9.34 -5.57 -14.80
C ALA A 183 -10.64 -6.39 -14.98
N ALA A 184 -11.30 -6.71 -13.86
CA ALA A 184 -12.74 -7.02 -13.66
C ALA A 184 -13.48 -8.07 -14.54
N THR A 185 -12.92 -8.55 -15.65
CA THR A 185 -13.53 -9.56 -16.53
C THR A 185 -12.50 -10.62 -16.85
N GLY A 186 -12.61 -11.76 -16.16
CA GLY A 186 -11.68 -12.89 -16.23
C GLY A 186 -11.20 -13.21 -17.64
N GLY A 187 -9.92 -12.93 -17.88
CA GLY A 187 -9.18 -13.26 -19.08
C GLY A 187 -8.09 -14.29 -18.77
N ARG A 188 -7.97 -15.29 -19.66
CA ARG A 188 -7.16 -16.51 -19.56
C ARG A 188 -5.69 -16.30 -19.19
N ASP A 189 -5.22 -17.14 -18.25
CA ASP A 189 -3.89 -17.75 -18.08
C ASP A 189 -2.73 -17.30 -19.00
N ILE A 190 -2.34 -16.03 -18.91
CA ILE A 190 -0.95 -15.55 -19.07
C ILE A 190 -0.55 -15.03 -17.67
N PRO A 191 0.63 -15.42 -17.14
CA PRO A 191 0.71 -15.93 -15.79
C PRO A 191 0.61 -14.81 -14.75
N HIS A 192 -0.24 -14.99 -13.76
CA HIS A 192 -0.22 -14.23 -12.51
C HIS A 192 1.21 -14.04 -11.96
N GLU A 193 2.08 -15.04 -12.15
CA GLU A 193 3.51 -14.98 -11.84
C GLU A 193 4.25 -13.84 -12.57
N GLN A 194 4.00 -13.59 -13.85
CA GLN A 194 4.62 -12.48 -14.59
C GLN A 194 4.17 -11.12 -14.06
N TYR A 195 2.88 -10.98 -13.74
CA TYR A 195 2.37 -9.77 -13.09
C TYR A 195 3.03 -9.55 -11.73
N GLU A 196 3.11 -10.58 -10.89
CA GLU A 196 3.75 -10.46 -9.58
C GLU A 196 5.25 -10.15 -9.70
N MET A 197 5.95 -10.69 -10.71
CA MET A 197 7.35 -10.32 -11.00
C MET A 197 7.51 -8.85 -11.39
N GLU A 198 6.64 -8.33 -12.25
CA GLU A 198 6.65 -6.92 -12.66
C GLU A 198 6.28 -5.99 -11.50
N LYS A 199 5.30 -6.40 -10.69
CA LYS A 199 4.91 -5.71 -9.46
C LYS A 199 6.06 -5.68 -8.44
N ASP A 200 6.75 -6.79 -8.24
CA ASP A 200 7.92 -6.86 -7.36
C ASP A 200 9.07 -5.99 -7.89
N THR A 201 9.25 -5.94 -9.20
CA THR A 201 10.25 -5.05 -9.84
C THR A 201 9.91 -3.60 -9.55
N LEU A 202 8.64 -3.21 -9.71
CA LEU A 202 8.17 -1.86 -9.37
C LEU A 202 8.31 -1.55 -7.88
N ARG A 203 7.99 -2.51 -6.99
CA ARG A 203 8.18 -2.38 -5.54
C ARG A 203 9.64 -2.10 -5.19
N ARG A 204 10.58 -2.84 -5.79
CA ARG A 204 12.02 -2.63 -5.60
C ARG A 204 12.47 -1.27 -6.12
N GLU A 205 11.96 -0.84 -7.27
CA GLU A 205 12.28 0.48 -7.84
C GLU A 205 11.89 1.62 -6.89
N ILE A 206 10.72 1.53 -6.23
CA ILE A 206 10.28 2.50 -5.21
C ILE A 206 11.28 2.55 -4.04
N ILE A 207 11.63 1.39 -3.51
CA ILE A 207 12.57 1.22 -2.39
C ILE A 207 13.95 1.79 -2.77
N ASP A 208 14.47 1.42 -3.93
CA ASP A 208 15.77 1.82 -4.44
C ASP A 208 15.82 3.34 -4.67
N LYS A 209 14.75 3.93 -5.22
CA LYS A 209 14.67 5.38 -5.41
C LYS A 209 14.72 6.11 -4.08
N ALA A 210 13.97 5.67 -3.08
CA ALA A 210 14.01 6.28 -1.76
C ALA A 210 15.40 6.12 -1.11
N GLY A 211 16.00 4.93 -1.22
CA GLY A 211 17.38 4.66 -0.79
C GLY A 211 18.40 5.59 -1.45
N TRP A 212 18.28 5.81 -2.76
CA TRP A 212 19.15 6.71 -3.53
C TRP A 212 18.97 8.19 -3.15
N MET A 213 17.77 8.59 -2.75
CA MET A 213 17.49 9.96 -2.30
C MET A 213 18.12 10.27 -0.95
N LYS A 214 18.26 9.30 -0.05
CA LYS A 214 18.79 9.53 1.30
C LYS A 214 20.14 10.25 1.36
N PRO A 215 21.22 9.76 0.73
CA PRO A 215 22.51 10.45 0.79
C PRO A 215 22.44 11.85 0.18
N ARG A 216 21.62 12.06 -0.87
CA ARG A 216 21.46 13.37 -1.51
C ARG A 216 20.77 14.37 -0.58
N ILE A 217 19.75 13.93 0.14
CA ILE A 217 19.07 14.73 1.17
C ILE A 217 20.07 15.10 2.26
N ILE A 218 20.84 14.13 2.75
CA ILE A 218 21.86 14.37 3.79
C ILE A 218 22.90 15.38 3.30
N ASP A 219 23.48 15.18 2.10
CA ASP A 219 24.48 16.07 1.51
C ASP A 219 23.95 17.49 1.34
N ASP A 220 22.71 17.64 0.89
CA ASP A 220 22.07 18.96 0.72
C ASP A 220 21.79 19.65 2.05
N LEU A 221 21.47 18.90 3.10
CA LEU A 221 21.29 19.44 4.45
C LEU A 221 22.63 19.87 5.05
N LEU A 222 23.69 19.06 4.88
CA LEU A 222 25.03 19.39 5.36
C LEU A 222 25.65 20.60 4.66
N ARG A 223 25.28 20.89 3.42
CA ARG A 223 25.72 22.11 2.71
C ARG A 223 25.02 23.38 3.16
N LYS A 224 23.85 23.25 3.80
CA LYS A 224 22.98 24.37 4.19
C LYS A 224 23.06 24.70 5.68
N GLY A 225 23.53 23.76 6.51
CA GLY A 225 23.86 23.97 7.92
C GLY A 225 25.25 24.57 8.08
#